data_AF-A0A9W8XRP4-F1
#
_entry.id   AF-A0A9W8XRP4-F1
#
_cell.length_a   1.000
_cell.length_b   1.000
_cell.length_c   1.000
_cell.angle_alpha   90.00
_cell.angle_beta   90.00
_cell.angle_gamma   90.00
#
_symmetry.space_group_name_H-M   'P 1'
#
loop_
_entity.id
_entity.type
_entity.pdbx_description
1 polymer ?
#
loop_
_entity_poly.entity_id
_entity_poly.type
_entity_poly.pdbx_seq_one_letter_code
_entity_poly.pdbx_strand_id
1 'polypeptide(L)'
;MTGITKVALSTLALAVLAPYGWDRYLALSEIVANRPGSYTPIDTFKGHDIKFRDVRGFRNCEDVLLDEGLGLAILSCDEGRDKWNTVMGTFQADGSVENGRLWLYDYVETDVIQPLAFKNFPNEHDFHPLGLELDKTTSTLYVASHAQSGSCIEVFQLEVMSKSLTHVRTIQHPLIHAPNSIESAGDGKIYVTNDHMFRARVSPIMSKIETFSGA
;
A
#
# COMPACT_ATOMS: atom_id res chain seq x y z
N MET A 1 -30.47 48.14 -6.21
CA MET A 1 -29.33 47.51 -6.92
C MET A 1 -28.57 46.50 -6.07
N THR A 2 -28.25 46.79 -4.81
CA THR A 2 -27.49 45.88 -3.92
C THR A 2 -28.16 44.53 -3.61
N GLY A 3 -29.49 44.45 -3.56
CA GLY A 3 -30.22 43.19 -3.32
C GLY A 3 -30.14 42.19 -4.48
N ILE A 4 -30.21 42.67 -5.72
CA ILE A 4 -30.16 41.83 -6.94
C ILE A 4 -28.76 41.21 -7.09
N THR A 5 -27.70 41.99 -6.82
CA THR A 5 -26.32 41.50 -6.86
C THR A 5 -26.06 40.41 -5.81
N LYS A 6 -26.61 40.55 -4.59
CA LYS A 6 -26.49 39.52 -3.55
C LYS A 6 -27.17 38.21 -3.96
N VAL A 7 -28.39 38.28 -4.49
CA VAL A 7 -29.11 37.09 -4.98
C VAL A 7 -28.34 36.41 -6.10
N ALA A 8 -27.86 37.16 -7.09
CA ALA A 8 -27.09 36.60 -8.19
C ALA A 8 -25.80 35.91 -7.73
N LEU A 9 -25.06 36.52 -6.79
CA LEU A 9 -23.85 35.93 -6.21
C LEU A 9 -24.15 34.66 -5.42
N SER A 10 -25.22 34.65 -4.62
CA SER A 10 -25.63 33.46 -3.87
C SER A 10 -26.08 32.32 -4.80
N THR A 11 -26.82 32.62 -5.87
CA THR A 11 -27.22 31.63 -6.87
C THR A 11 -26.01 31.04 -7.58
N LEU A 12 -25.04 31.87 -7.98
CA LEU A 12 -23.81 31.39 -8.60
C LEU A 12 -22.98 30.52 -7.64
N ALA A 13 -22.86 30.93 -6.37
CA ALA A 13 -22.16 30.13 -5.36
C ALA A 13 -22.83 28.77 -5.15
N LEU A 14 -24.16 28.72 -5.06
CA LEU A 14 -24.91 27.46 -4.97
C LEU A 14 -24.71 26.59 -6.21
N ALA A 15 -24.77 27.16 -7.42
CA ALA A 15 -24.58 26.41 -8.66
C ALA A 15 -23.18 25.76 -8.75
N VAL A 16 -22.16 26.42 -8.19
CA VAL A 16 -20.77 25.92 -8.16
C VAL A 16 -20.56 24.89 -7.03
N LEU A 17 -21.10 25.16 -5.83
CA LEU A 17 -20.82 24.36 -4.64
C LEU A 17 -21.76 23.17 -4.46
N ALA A 18 -23.00 23.25 -4.94
CA ALA A 18 -23.99 22.19 -4.72
C ALA A 18 -23.60 20.84 -5.37
N PRO A 19 -23.06 20.78 -6.61
CA PRO A 19 -22.64 19.51 -7.20
C PRO A 19 -21.51 18.86 -6.39
N TYR A 20 -20.50 19.64 -5.99
CA TYR A 20 -19.42 19.17 -5.13
C TYR A 20 -19.94 18.70 -3.77
N GLY A 21 -20.79 19.50 -3.12
CA GLY A 21 -21.37 19.16 -1.83
C GLY A 21 -22.23 17.89 -1.88
N TRP A 22 -22.97 17.69 -2.97
CA TRP A 22 -23.76 16.48 -3.20
C TRP A 22 -22.89 15.25 -3.39
N ASP A 23 -21.83 15.36 -4.20
CA ASP A 23 -20.89 14.27 -4.43
C ASP A 23 -20.15 13.88 -3.14
N ARG A 24 -19.72 14.86 -2.34
CA ARG A 24 -19.14 14.61 -1.01
C ARG A 24 -20.13 14.01 -0.03
N TYR A 25 -21.39 14.45 -0.07
CA TYR A 25 -22.45 13.84 0.74
C TYR A 25 -22.61 12.36 0.40
N LEU A 26 -22.70 12.01 -0.89
CA LEU A 26 -22.81 10.61 -1.31
C LEU A 26 -21.63 9.78 -0.81
N ALA A 27 -20.39 10.20 -1.10
CA ALA A 27 -19.20 9.47 -0.68
C ALA A 27 -19.11 9.29 0.85
N LEU A 28 -19.31 10.37 1.62
CA LEU A 28 -19.19 10.31 3.08
C LEU A 28 -20.35 9.56 3.73
N SER A 29 -21.57 9.70 3.21
CA SER A 29 -22.74 8.98 3.73
C SER A 29 -22.59 7.48 3.57
N GLU A 30 -22.04 7.01 2.44
CA GLU A 30 -21.72 5.60 2.21
C GLU A 30 -20.65 5.09 3.17
N ILE A 31 -19.55 5.84 3.38
CA ILE A 31 -18.52 5.46 4.36
C ILE A 31 -19.12 5.32 5.77
N VAL A 32 -20.00 6.25 6.17
CA VAL A 32 -20.64 6.22 7.48
C VAL A 32 -21.64 5.07 7.60
N ALA A 33 -22.44 4.82 6.55
CA ALA A 33 -23.38 3.70 6.50
C ALA A 33 -22.65 2.35 6.59
N ASN A 34 -21.51 2.23 5.91
CA ASN A 34 -20.67 1.04 5.79
C ASN A 34 -19.50 0.99 6.78
N ARG A 35 -19.64 1.66 7.94
CA ARG A 35 -18.63 1.58 9.01
C ARG A 35 -18.49 0.13 9.51
N PRO A 36 -17.31 -0.30 9.98
CA PRO A 36 -17.05 -1.71 10.36
C PRO A 36 -18.08 -2.34 11.32
N GLY A 37 -18.66 -1.56 12.23
CA GLY A 37 -19.68 -2.05 13.17
C GLY A 37 -21.10 -2.17 12.62
N SER A 38 -21.36 -1.74 11.37
CA SER A 38 -22.67 -1.81 10.72
C SER A 38 -22.86 -3.09 9.90
N TYR A 39 -21.79 -3.82 9.58
CA TYR A 39 -21.89 -5.02 8.75
C TYR A 39 -22.52 -6.17 9.53
N THR A 40 -23.50 -6.83 8.90
CA THR A 40 -23.97 -8.14 9.35
C THR A 40 -22.93 -9.20 8.97
N PRO A 41 -22.41 -10.00 9.91
CA PRO A 41 -21.55 -11.12 9.56
C PRO A 41 -22.30 -12.09 8.65
N ILE A 42 -21.81 -12.24 7.41
CA ILE A 42 -22.30 -13.23 6.45
C ILE A 42 -21.18 -14.24 6.26
N ASP A 43 -21.25 -15.37 6.97
CA ASP A 43 -20.36 -16.50 6.74
C ASP A 43 -21.05 -17.51 5.82
N THR A 44 -20.72 -17.44 4.52
CA THR A 44 -21.24 -18.37 3.50
C THR A 44 -20.28 -19.53 3.25
N PHE A 45 -19.13 -19.56 3.92
CA PHE A 45 -18.15 -20.62 3.76
C PHE A 45 -18.66 -21.89 4.44
N LYS A 46 -18.55 -23.05 3.78
CA LYS A 46 -18.88 -24.34 4.41
C LYS A 46 -17.97 -24.67 5.60
N GLY A 47 -16.79 -24.04 5.63
CA GLY A 47 -15.79 -24.08 6.68
C GLY A 47 -14.63 -23.17 6.28
N HIS A 48 -13.93 -22.62 7.26
CA HIS A 48 -12.72 -21.82 7.06
C HIS A 48 -11.72 -22.16 8.16
N ASP A 49 -10.43 -22.06 7.83
CA ASP A 49 -9.33 -22.19 8.79
C ASP A 49 -8.46 -20.92 8.74
N ILE A 50 -8.04 -20.44 9.90
CA ILE A 50 -7.10 -19.32 10.00
C ILE A 50 -5.69 -19.89 10.07
N LYS A 51 -4.96 -19.82 8.95
CA LYS A 51 -3.55 -20.24 8.90
C LYS A 51 -2.63 -19.14 9.44
N PHE A 52 -1.49 -19.56 10.00
CA PHE A 52 -0.36 -18.71 10.36
C PHE A 52 -0.62 -17.60 11.38
N ARG A 53 -1.72 -17.69 12.13
CA ARG A 53 -2.11 -16.70 13.15
C ARG A 53 -0.99 -16.38 14.16
N ASP A 54 -0.21 -17.40 14.52
CA ASP A 54 0.83 -17.30 15.55
C ASP A 54 2.24 -17.09 14.98
N VAL A 55 2.36 -16.88 13.65
CA VAL A 55 3.65 -16.63 13.01
C VAL A 55 4.09 -15.19 13.31
N ARG A 56 5.14 -15.07 14.14
CA ARG A 56 5.67 -13.76 14.53
C ARG A 56 6.15 -12.96 13.31
N GLY A 57 5.75 -11.69 13.26
CA GLY A 57 6.09 -10.76 12.18
C GLY A 57 5.28 -10.93 10.89
N PHE A 58 4.43 -11.96 10.79
CA PHE A 58 3.52 -12.15 9.67
C PHE A 58 2.20 -11.42 9.94
N ARG A 59 2.20 -10.10 9.70
CA ARG A 59 1.03 -9.22 9.87
C ARG A 59 1.15 -8.01 8.96
N ASN A 60 0.05 -7.27 8.81
CA ASN A 60 -0.02 -6.05 8.01
C ASN A 60 0.49 -6.30 6.57
N CYS A 61 0.04 -7.42 5.99
CA CYS A 61 0.37 -7.77 4.61
C CYS A 61 -0.51 -6.96 3.67
N GLU A 62 0.09 -6.07 2.88
CA GLU A 62 -0.64 -5.13 2.05
C GLU A 62 -0.84 -5.63 0.61
N ASP A 63 0.08 -6.47 0.13
CA ASP A 63 0.01 -7.03 -1.21
C ASP A 63 0.48 -8.49 -1.26
N VAL A 64 -0.02 -9.23 -2.26
CA VAL A 64 0.31 -10.63 -2.52
C VAL A 64 0.40 -10.91 -4.02
N LEU A 65 1.50 -11.54 -4.43
CA LEU A 65 1.66 -12.10 -5.77
C LEU A 65 1.46 -13.61 -5.73
N LEU A 66 0.54 -14.13 -6.55
CA LEU A 66 0.34 -15.56 -6.71
C LEU A 66 1.02 -16.07 -7.98
N ASP A 67 1.83 -17.13 -7.83
CA ASP A 67 2.26 -17.97 -8.94
C ASP A 67 1.54 -19.32 -8.88
N GLU A 68 0.47 -19.43 -9.66
CA GLU A 68 -0.34 -20.66 -9.78
C GLU A 68 0.42 -21.82 -10.41
N GLY A 69 1.39 -21.54 -11.27
CA GLY A 69 2.19 -22.59 -11.92
C GLY A 69 3.16 -23.27 -10.96
N LEU A 70 3.67 -22.52 -9.99
CA LEU A 70 4.59 -23.03 -8.96
C LEU A 70 3.90 -23.39 -7.64
N GLY A 71 2.63 -22.99 -7.44
CA GLY A 71 1.94 -23.18 -6.17
C GLY A 71 2.48 -22.29 -5.04
N LEU A 72 2.99 -21.10 -5.40
CA LEU A 72 3.66 -20.19 -4.47
C LEU A 72 2.98 -18.83 -4.41
N ALA A 73 2.99 -18.20 -3.23
CA ALA A 73 2.59 -16.82 -3.03
C ALA A 73 3.71 -16.02 -2.37
N ILE A 74 3.93 -14.79 -2.84
CA ILE A 74 4.88 -13.84 -2.24
C ILE A 74 4.06 -12.73 -1.59
N LEU A 75 4.29 -12.46 -0.31
CA LEU A 75 3.51 -11.49 0.46
C LEU A 75 4.40 -10.36 0.96
N SER A 76 3.92 -9.14 0.83
CA SER A 76 4.56 -7.94 1.35
C SER A 76 3.95 -7.60 2.71
N CYS A 77 4.70 -7.80 3.79
CA CYS A 77 4.19 -7.65 5.15
C CYS A 77 5.09 -6.73 5.99
N ASP A 78 4.48 -5.85 6.78
CA ASP A 78 5.21 -4.87 7.59
C ASP A 78 4.66 -4.78 9.02
N GLU A 79 5.30 -5.50 9.96
CA GLU A 79 4.91 -5.45 11.36
C GLU A 79 5.05 -4.06 12.00
N GLY A 80 5.95 -3.22 11.48
CA GLY A 80 6.12 -1.83 11.91
C GLY A 80 5.04 -0.88 11.41
N ARG A 81 4.18 -1.30 10.48
CA ARG A 81 3.18 -0.45 9.81
C ARG A 81 2.20 0.24 10.76
N ASP A 82 1.92 -0.35 11.91
CA ASP A 82 1.04 0.28 12.92
C ASP A 82 1.68 1.53 13.57
N LYS A 83 3.01 1.65 13.47
CA LYS A 83 3.80 2.79 13.96
C LYS A 83 4.28 3.70 12.83
N TRP A 84 4.49 3.12 11.64
CA TRP A 84 5.00 3.80 10.46
C TRP A 84 4.13 3.48 9.24
N ASN A 85 3.18 4.36 8.93
CA ASN A 85 2.30 4.22 7.79
C ASN A 85 2.22 5.55 7.03
N THR A 86 2.91 5.60 5.89
CA THR A 86 2.90 6.77 5.00
C THR A 86 1.55 6.99 4.33
N VAL A 87 0.82 5.92 4.02
CA VAL A 87 -0.50 5.95 3.36
C VAL A 87 -1.56 6.54 4.30
N MET A 88 -1.56 6.11 5.56
CA MET A 88 -2.53 6.54 6.58
C MET A 88 -2.04 7.74 7.43
N GLY A 89 -0.83 8.23 7.18
CA GLY A 89 -0.25 9.35 7.94
C GLY A 89 -0.01 9.05 9.42
N THR A 90 0.32 7.80 9.76
CA THR A 90 0.63 7.37 11.13
C THR A 90 2.14 7.31 11.35
N PHE A 91 2.65 8.12 12.27
CA PHE A 91 4.08 8.22 12.57
C PHE A 91 4.30 8.31 14.08
N GLN A 92 4.71 7.21 14.72
CA GLN A 92 5.03 7.20 16.14
C GLN A 92 6.44 7.74 16.40
N ALA A 93 6.60 8.48 17.50
CA ALA A 93 7.83 9.21 17.83
C ALA A 93 8.82 8.41 18.70
N ASP A 94 8.43 7.25 19.24
CA ASP A 94 9.14 6.54 20.31
C ASP A 94 10.20 5.53 19.84
N GLY A 95 10.55 5.54 18.55
CA GLY A 95 11.92 5.23 18.12
C GLY A 95 12.32 3.77 17.93
N SER A 96 11.38 2.82 17.90
CA SER A 96 11.65 1.51 17.28
C SER A 96 10.47 1.08 16.42
N VAL A 97 10.67 1.19 15.11
CA VAL A 97 9.78 0.66 14.10
C VAL A 97 10.40 -0.66 13.64
N GLU A 98 9.65 -1.74 13.79
CA GLU A 98 10.05 -3.04 13.30
C GLU A 98 10.07 -3.05 11.77
N ASN A 99 11.03 -3.79 11.17
CA ASN A 99 11.18 -3.83 9.72
C ASN A 99 10.21 -4.81 9.08
N GLY A 100 9.70 -4.44 7.92
CA GLY A 100 8.93 -5.34 7.09
C GLY A 100 9.77 -6.44 6.44
N ARG A 101 9.07 -7.40 5.87
CA ARG A 101 9.64 -8.61 5.25
C ARG A 101 8.79 -9.03 4.07
N LEU A 102 9.45 -9.67 3.11
CA LEU A 102 8.75 -10.43 2.09
C LEU A 102 8.66 -11.89 2.53
N TRP A 103 7.48 -12.47 2.42
CA TRP A 103 7.20 -13.85 2.81
C TRP A 103 6.95 -14.70 1.58
N LEU A 104 7.40 -15.95 1.62
CA LEU A 104 7.07 -16.96 0.62
C LEU A 104 6.18 -18.02 1.28
N TYR A 105 5.00 -18.20 0.72
CA TYR A 105 4.06 -19.25 1.09
C TYR A 105 3.97 -20.27 -0.03
N ASP A 106 4.34 -21.51 0.28
CA ASP A 106 4.09 -22.65 -0.59
C ASP A 106 2.77 -23.29 -0.19
N TYR A 107 1.74 -23.07 -1.01
CA TYR A 107 0.35 -23.46 -0.71
C TYR A 107 -0.05 -24.79 -1.36
N VAL A 108 0.86 -25.43 -2.09
CA VAL A 108 0.60 -26.71 -2.78
C VAL A 108 1.39 -27.85 -2.17
N GLU A 109 2.70 -27.71 -2.01
CA GLU A 109 3.59 -28.83 -1.65
C GLU A 109 3.79 -28.95 -0.15
N THR A 110 4.19 -27.86 0.52
CA THR A 110 4.57 -27.91 1.94
C THR A 110 3.56 -27.30 2.90
N ASP A 111 2.66 -26.44 2.42
CA ASP A 111 1.76 -25.62 3.25
C ASP A 111 2.51 -24.77 4.31
N VAL A 112 3.71 -24.32 3.98
CA VAL A 112 4.61 -23.58 4.88
C VAL A 112 4.81 -22.15 4.40
N ILE A 113 4.73 -21.21 5.34
CA ILE A 113 5.11 -19.80 5.15
C ILE A 113 6.44 -19.49 5.85
N GLN A 114 7.31 -18.74 5.18
CA GLN A 114 8.59 -18.30 5.76
C GLN A 114 9.07 -16.98 5.16
N PRO A 115 9.90 -16.19 5.85
CA PRO A 115 10.46 -14.98 5.28
C PRO A 115 11.50 -15.33 4.21
N LEU A 116 11.54 -14.54 3.14
CA LEU A 116 12.61 -14.59 2.14
C LEU A 116 13.89 -13.97 2.72
N ALA A 117 15.01 -14.65 2.56
CA ALA A 117 16.31 -14.14 3.01
C ALA A 117 16.84 -13.08 2.06
N PHE A 118 17.13 -11.88 2.56
CA PHE A 118 17.79 -10.85 1.76
C PHE A 118 19.29 -11.13 1.61
N LYS A 119 19.81 -10.89 0.41
CA LYS A 119 21.23 -10.91 0.08
C LYS A 119 21.61 -9.55 -0.47
N ASN A 120 22.73 -9.00 0.00
CA ASN A 120 23.28 -7.71 -0.43
C ASN A 120 22.34 -6.51 -0.30
N PHE A 121 21.38 -6.55 0.64
CA PHE A 121 20.42 -5.46 0.82
C PHE A 121 20.85 -4.53 1.98
N PRO A 122 21.50 -3.38 1.71
CA PRO A 122 22.00 -2.51 2.77
C PRO A 122 20.88 -1.86 3.61
N ASN A 123 19.69 -1.68 3.03
CA ASN A 123 18.56 -0.99 3.66
C ASN A 123 17.58 -1.94 4.37
N GLU A 124 17.96 -3.20 4.63
CA GLU A 124 17.10 -4.17 5.32
C GLU A 124 16.57 -3.66 6.67
N HIS A 125 17.35 -2.81 7.33
CA HIS A 125 17.03 -2.24 8.64
C HIS A 125 16.07 -1.02 8.62
N ASP A 126 15.60 -0.61 7.43
CA ASP A 126 14.64 0.48 7.21
C ASP A 126 13.64 0.08 6.10
N PHE A 127 13.41 -1.22 5.93
CA PHE A 127 12.58 -1.76 4.86
C PHE A 127 11.11 -1.79 5.27
N HIS A 128 10.25 -1.08 4.53
CA HIS A 128 8.82 -0.97 4.80
C HIS A 128 8.02 -1.22 3.51
N PRO A 129 7.83 -2.50 3.12
CA PRO A 129 7.27 -2.87 1.82
C PRO A 129 5.76 -2.65 1.76
N LEU A 130 5.26 -2.32 0.56
CA LEU A 130 3.86 -2.07 0.23
C LEU A 130 3.47 -2.92 -0.99
N GLY A 131 3.30 -2.33 -2.18
CA GLY A 131 3.01 -3.07 -3.40
C GLY A 131 4.20 -3.87 -3.95
N LEU A 132 3.86 -4.96 -4.62
CA LEU A 132 4.78 -5.90 -5.25
C LEU A 132 4.51 -6.00 -6.75
N GLU A 133 5.55 -6.30 -7.51
CA GLU A 133 5.39 -6.74 -8.89
C GLU A 133 6.51 -7.70 -9.29
N LEU A 134 6.16 -8.81 -9.93
CA LEU A 134 7.12 -9.83 -10.37
C LEU A 134 7.12 -9.95 -11.89
N ASP A 135 8.20 -9.50 -12.52
CA ASP A 135 8.49 -9.90 -13.88
C ASP A 135 8.96 -11.36 -13.88
N LYS A 136 8.03 -12.27 -14.18
CA LYS A 136 8.26 -13.72 -14.21
C LYS A 136 9.28 -14.15 -15.28
N THR A 137 9.46 -13.36 -16.34
CA THR A 137 10.40 -13.70 -17.42
C THR A 137 11.84 -13.56 -16.93
N THR A 138 12.11 -12.54 -16.12
CA THR A 138 13.43 -12.24 -15.58
C THR A 138 13.59 -12.64 -14.11
N SER A 139 12.51 -13.12 -13.46
CA SER A 139 12.42 -13.32 -12.01
C SER A 139 12.80 -12.07 -11.21
N THR A 140 12.50 -10.89 -11.75
CA THR A 140 12.78 -9.60 -11.11
C THR A 140 11.57 -9.19 -10.27
N LEU A 141 11.78 -9.02 -8.97
CA LEU A 141 10.78 -8.54 -8.03
C LEU A 141 11.01 -7.04 -7.76
N TYR A 142 10.01 -6.24 -8.07
CA TYR A 142 9.92 -4.82 -7.73
C TYR A 142 9.08 -4.67 -6.47
N VAL A 143 9.55 -3.85 -5.53
CA VAL A 143 8.87 -3.65 -4.24
C VAL A 143 8.81 -2.17 -3.93
N ALA A 144 7.61 -1.62 -3.80
CA ALA A 144 7.44 -0.29 -3.24
C ALA A 144 7.85 -0.34 -1.76
N SER A 145 8.81 0.49 -1.35
CA SER A 145 9.27 0.59 0.03
C SER A 145 9.10 2.01 0.53
N HIS A 146 8.47 2.16 1.70
CA HIS A 146 8.32 3.44 2.38
C HIS A 146 9.34 3.59 3.51
N ALA A 147 10.62 3.39 3.18
CA ALA A 147 11.71 3.59 4.13
C ALA A 147 11.61 4.94 4.85
N GLN A 148 12.02 5.01 6.12
CA GLN A 148 12.04 6.26 6.90
C GLN A 148 12.98 7.29 6.28
N SER A 149 14.04 6.81 5.62
CA SER A 149 14.95 7.59 4.78
C SER A 149 14.30 8.19 3.52
N GLY A 150 13.18 7.64 3.06
CA GLY A 150 12.40 8.12 1.93
C GLY A 150 11.87 6.99 1.06
N SER A 151 10.69 7.19 0.46
CA SER A 151 10.08 6.15 -0.36
C SER A 151 10.86 5.88 -1.64
N CYS A 152 10.91 4.61 -2.03
CA CYS A 152 11.68 4.11 -3.16
C CYS A 152 11.03 2.85 -3.74
N ILE A 153 11.59 2.36 -4.84
CA ILE A 153 11.35 1.00 -5.31
C ILE A 153 12.63 0.19 -5.11
N GLU A 154 12.55 -0.87 -4.33
CA GLU A 154 13.63 -1.84 -4.19
C GLU A 154 13.47 -2.91 -5.26
N VAL A 155 14.57 -3.24 -5.94
CA VAL A 155 14.59 -4.24 -7.01
C VAL A 155 15.42 -5.42 -6.56
N PHE A 156 14.82 -6.61 -6.59
CA PHE A 156 15.44 -7.86 -6.21
C PHE A 156 15.40 -8.88 -7.33
N GLN A 157 16.39 -9.75 -7.38
CA GLN A 157 16.34 -11.00 -8.11
C GLN A 157 15.77 -12.08 -7.18
N LEU A 158 14.65 -12.69 -7.57
CA LEU A 158 14.03 -13.77 -6.80
C LEU A 158 14.68 -15.12 -7.12
N GLU A 159 15.14 -15.81 -6.08
CA GLU A 159 15.64 -17.18 -6.15
C GLU A 159 14.71 -18.11 -5.35
N VAL A 160 13.71 -18.70 -6.02
CA VAL A 160 12.68 -19.54 -5.38
C VAL A 160 13.28 -20.73 -4.63
N MET A 161 14.20 -21.47 -5.25
CA MET A 161 14.79 -22.68 -4.66
C MET A 161 15.58 -22.40 -3.37
N SER A 162 16.29 -21.28 -3.32
CA SER A 162 17.06 -20.86 -2.15
C SER A 162 16.25 -19.98 -1.19
N LYS A 163 15.00 -19.67 -1.52
CA LYS A 163 14.07 -18.84 -0.74
C LYS A 163 14.70 -17.50 -0.37
N SER A 164 15.34 -16.88 -1.36
CA SER A 164 16.13 -15.67 -1.14
C SER A 164 15.90 -14.61 -2.21
N LEU A 165 16.26 -13.38 -1.85
CA LEU A 165 16.15 -12.19 -2.67
C LEU A 165 17.51 -11.53 -2.72
N THR A 166 18.12 -11.46 -3.90
CA THR A 166 19.36 -10.71 -4.10
C THR A 166 19.02 -9.29 -4.50
N HIS A 167 19.39 -8.31 -3.69
CA HIS A 167 19.20 -6.90 -4.03
C HIS A 167 20.01 -6.53 -5.27
N VAL A 168 19.34 -5.91 -6.23
CA VAL A 168 19.94 -5.46 -7.49
C VAL A 168 20.23 -3.96 -7.42
N ARG A 169 19.21 -3.18 -7.04
CA ARG A 169 19.30 -1.71 -6.93
C ARG A 169 18.09 -1.12 -6.22
N THR A 170 18.26 0.12 -5.76
CA THR A 170 17.19 1.00 -5.29
C THR A 170 16.89 2.03 -6.38
N ILE A 171 15.62 2.24 -6.71
CA ILE A 171 15.15 3.27 -7.63
C ILE A 171 14.51 4.40 -6.81
N GLN A 172 15.06 5.60 -6.93
CA GLN A 172 14.51 6.82 -6.35
C GLN A 172 14.39 7.87 -7.45
N HIS A 173 13.25 8.54 -7.50
CA HIS A 173 13.00 9.58 -8.50
C HIS A 173 11.97 10.58 -7.95
N PRO A 174 12.03 11.88 -8.30
CA PRO A 174 11.03 12.86 -7.85
C PRO A 174 9.58 12.50 -8.21
N LEU A 175 9.38 11.76 -9.31
CA LEU A 175 8.06 11.26 -9.73
C LEU A 175 7.61 9.99 -8.97
N ILE A 176 8.47 9.40 -8.15
CA ILE A 176 8.21 8.23 -7.29
C ILE A 176 8.31 8.72 -5.85
N HIS A 177 7.34 9.54 -5.44
CA HIS A 177 7.36 10.20 -4.14
C HIS A 177 6.57 9.42 -3.09
N ALA A 178 5.56 8.67 -3.50
CA ALA A 178 4.72 7.84 -2.63
C ALA A 178 4.25 6.56 -3.37
N PRO A 179 5.17 5.72 -3.87
CA PRO A 179 4.83 4.53 -4.67
C PRO A 179 3.85 3.62 -3.91
N ASN A 180 2.77 3.23 -4.57
CA ASN A 180 1.76 2.33 -4.01
C ASN A 180 1.84 0.96 -4.69
N SER A 181 1.43 0.88 -5.95
CA SER A 181 1.46 -0.33 -6.77
C SER A 181 2.44 -0.18 -7.92
N ILE A 182 2.96 -1.31 -8.39
CA ILE A 182 3.89 -1.41 -9.51
C ILE A 182 3.29 -2.38 -10.53
N GLU A 183 3.56 -2.17 -11.81
CA GLU A 183 3.23 -3.11 -12.90
C GLU A 183 4.41 -3.17 -13.87
N SER A 184 4.86 -4.37 -14.24
CA SER A 184 5.96 -4.55 -15.17
C SER A 184 5.46 -4.53 -16.61
N ALA A 185 6.06 -3.69 -17.44
CA ALA A 185 5.86 -3.71 -18.89
C ALA A 185 6.93 -4.55 -19.61
N GLY A 186 7.74 -5.32 -18.86
CA GLY A 186 8.88 -6.07 -19.38
C GLY A 186 10.10 -5.20 -19.73
N ASP A 187 11.23 -5.85 -19.99
CA ASP A 187 12.53 -5.22 -20.30
C ASP A 187 12.96 -4.12 -19.30
N GLY A 188 12.60 -4.27 -18.02
CA GLY A 188 12.92 -3.29 -16.99
C GLY A 188 12.10 -1.99 -17.05
N LYS A 189 11.05 -1.92 -17.86
CA LYS A 189 10.05 -0.84 -17.85
C LYS A 189 8.97 -1.17 -16.82
N ILE A 190 8.62 -0.19 -15.98
CA ILE A 190 7.60 -0.33 -14.95
C ILE A 190 6.65 0.87 -14.95
N TYR A 191 5.39 0.63 -14.64
CA TYR A 191 4.42 1.65 -14.24
C TYR A 191 4.33 1.67 -12.72
N VAL A 192 4.14 2.87 -12.17
CA VAL A 192 4.10 3.08 -10.72
C VAL A 192 2.97 4.04 -10.42
N THR A 193 2.09 3.67 -9.49
CA THR A 193 1.11 4.60 -8.92
C THR A 193 1.72 5.30 -7.72
N ASN A 194 1.41 6.58 -7.52
CA ASN A 194 1.68 7.25 -6.25
C ASN A 194 0.35 7.40 -5.51
N ASP A 195 0.29 7.04 -4.22
CA ASP A 195 -0.96 7.13 -3.45
C ASP A 195 -1.39 8.58 -3.17
N HIS A 196 -0.43 9.49 -3.06
CA HIS A 196 -0.66 10.89 -2.72
C HIS A 196 0.36 11.78 -3.43
N MET A 197 -0.12 12.91 -3.93
CA MET A 197 0.72 14.06 -4.27
C MET A 197 1.26 14.71 -2.99
N PHE A 198 0.41 14.90 -1.98
CA PHE A 198 0.78 15.51 -0.71
C PHE A 198 1.03 14.45 0.35
N ARG A 199 2.31 14.11 0.53
CA ARG A 199 2.73 13.13 1.55
C ARG A 199 2.42 13.63 2.96
N ALA A 200 1.72 12.81 3.74
CA ALA A 200 1.31 13.13 5.10
C ALA A 200 2.48 13.57 6.00
N ARG A 201 3.67 12.97 5.85
CA ARG A 201 4.87 13.33 6.61
C ARG A 201 5.36 14.76 6.35
N VAL A 202 5.15 15.27 5.13
CA VAL A 202 5.64 16.57 4.69
C VAL A 202 4.57 17.65 4.85
N SER A 203 3.33 17.35 4.46
CA SER A 203 2.21 18.27 4.55
C SER A 203 0.96 17.56 5.07
N PRO A 204 0.82 17.36 6.39
CA PRO A 204 -0.28 16.60 6.98
C PRO A 204 -1.66 17.19 6.67
N ILE A 205 -1.76 18.51 6.59
CA ILE A 205 -3.03 19.20 6.30
C ILE A 205 -3.42 19.00 4.84
N MET A 206 -2.47 19.18 3.91
CA MET A 206 -2.76 18.99 2.48
C MET A 206 -3.06 17.54 2.14
N SER A 207 -2.36 16.60 2.77
CA SER A 207 -2.65 15.17 2.65
C SER A 207 -4.11 14.87 3.05
N LYS A 208 -4.58 15.39 4.19
CA LYS A 208 -5.99 15.23 4.61
C LYS A 208 -6.96 15.90 3.65
N ILE A 209 -6.61 17.06 3.09
CA ILE A 209 -7.45 17.71 2.08
C ILE A 209 -7.53 16.82 0.84
N GLU A 210 -6.41 16.34 0.30
CA GLU A 210 -6.37 15.41 -0.84
C GLU A 210 -7.25 14.17 -0.57
N THR A 211 -7.06 13.49 0.58
CA THR A 211 -7.80 12.27 0.92
C THR A 211 -9.32 12.48 1.04
N PHE A 212 -9.76 13.57 1.66
CA PHE A 212 -11.18 13.71 2.06
C PHE A 212 -11.96 14.75 1.24
N SER A 213 -11.28 15.63 0.52
CA SER A 213 -11.95 16.61 -0.33
C SER A 213 -12.35 16.03 -1.68
N GLY A 214 -11.90 14.82 -2.03
CA GLY A 214 -12.19 14.13 -3.30
C GLY A 214 -11.85 14.97 -4.53
N ALA A 215 -10.70 15.64 -4.45
CA ALA A 215 -10.11 16.51 -5.46
C ALA A 215 -8.70 16.04 -5.78
#